data_AF-A0A1B9YBG8-F1
#
_entry.id   AF-A0A1B9YBG8-F1
#
_cell.length_a   1.000
_cell.length_b   1.000
_cell.length_c   1.000
_cell.angle_alpha   90.00
_cell.angle_beta   90.00
_cell.angle_gamma   90.00
#
_symmetry.space_group_name_H-M   'P 1'
#
loop_
_entity.id
_entity.type
_entity.pdbx_description
1 polymer ?
#
loop_
_entity_poly.entity_id
_entity_poly.type
_entity_poly.pdbx_seq_one_letter_code
_entity_poly.pdbx_strand_id
1 'polypeptide(L)' 'MLLATQLERVFLLKDNGQEIKLTDPEPKWSVEAVMNFYSNTYPILTTAKVSAPQIKDDTILYKFESVMGTKG' A
#
# COMPACT_ATOMS: atom_id res chain seq x y z
N MET A 1 20.21 -17.52 -15.92
CA MET A 1 18.92 -16.84 -15.70
C MET A 1 19.01 -16.17 -14.34
N LEU A 2 18.95 -14.85 -14.26
CA LEU A 2 18.84 -14.16 -12.98
C LEU A 2 17.35 -14.20 -12.61
N LEU A 3 16.98 -15.09 -11.69
CA LEU A 3 15.71 -14.98 -10.99
C LEU A 3 15.81 -13.73 -10.14
N ALA A 4 15.27 -12.62 -10.61
CA ALA A 4 15.10 -11.44 -9.78
C ALA A 4 14.11 -11.83 -8.69
N THR A 5 14.61 -12.16 -7.50
CA THR A 5 13.78 -12.38 -6.30
C THR A 5 13.11 -11.05 -5.99
N GLN A 6 11.85 -10.92 -6.42
CA GLN A 6 11.06 -9.73 -6.12
C GLN A 6 10.70 -9.82 -4.64
N LEU A 7 11.20 -8.88 -3.83
CA LEU A 7 10.88 -8.80 -2.40
C LEU A 7 9.36 -8.71 -2.24
N GLU A 8 8.83 -9.41 -1.24
CA GLU A 8 7.39 -9.42 -0.97
C GLU A 8 6.93 -8.00 -0.63
N ARG A 9 5.89 -7.53 -1.32
CA ARG A 9 5.34 -6.19 -1.07
C ARG A 9 4.20 -6.31 -0.08
N VAL A 10 4.24 -5.44 0.93
CA VAL A 10 3.22 -5.36 1.98
C VAL A 10 2.64 -3.96 1.93
N PHE A 11 1.32 -3.87 1.83
CA PHE A 11 0.61 -2.60 1.81
C PHE A 11 -0.04 -2.35 3.18
N LEU A 12 0.08 -1.15 3.71
CA LEU A 12 -0.47 -0.76 5.00
C LEU A 12 -1.42 0.43 4.79
N LEU A 13 -2.71 0.21 4.97
CA LEU A 13 -3.71 1.27 4.97
C LEU A 13 -3.89 1.79 6.40
N LYS A 14 -3.82 3.11 6.58
CA LYS A 14 -4.23 3.76 7.84
C LYS A 14 -5.63 4.34 7.70
N ASP A 15 -6.59 3.74 8.38
CA ASP A 15 -8.00 4.18 8.39
C ASP A 15 -8.48 4.41 9.83
N ASN A 16 -8.96 5.62 10.15
CA ASN A 16 -9.46 6.00 11.48
C ASN A 16 -8.53 5.64 12.66
N GLY A 17 -7.21 5.65 12.46
CA GLY A 17 -6.22 5.28 13.48
C GLY A 17 -5.94 3.78 13.58
N GLN A 18 -6.63 2.95 12.79
CA GLN A 18 -6.34 1.53 12.62
C GLN A 18 -5.43 1.32 11.42
N GLU A 19 -4.38 0.52 11.61
CA GLU A 19 -3.54 0.04 10.51
C GLU A 19 -4.07 -1.30 10.01
N ILE A 20 -4.39 -1.36 8.71
CA ILE A 20 -4.89 -2.54 8.03
C ILE A 20 -3.79 -3.02 7.08
N LYS A 21 -3.32 -4.25 7.29
CA LYS A 21 -2.36 -4.91 6.39
C LYS A 21 -3.10 -5.48 5.19
N LEU A 22 -2.73 -5.01 4.01
CA LEU A 22 -3.22 -5.45 2.71
C LEU A 22 -2.13 -6.28 2.03
N THR A 23 -2.51 -7.46 1.56
CA THR A 23 -1.64 -8.35 0.79
C THR A 23 -1.41 -7.81 -0.62
N ASP A 24 -0.38 -8.26 -1.30
CA ASP A 24 -0.21 -7.95 -2.71
C ASP A 24 -1.11 -8.88 -3.56
N PRO A 25 -2.11 -8.37 -4.30
CA PRO A 25 -2.95 -9.19 -5.16
C PRO A 25 -2.20 -9.69 -6.40
N GLU A 26 -1.22 -8.93 -6.91
CA GLU A 26 -0.44 -9.26 -8.11
C GLU A 26 0.92 -8.54 -8.10
N PRO A 27 2.03 -9.26 -7.89
CA PRO A 27 3.39 -8.70 -7.85
C PRO A 27 3.80 -7.90 -9.09
N LYS A 28 3.20 -8.20 -10.26
CA LYS A 28 3.47 -7.47 -11.51
C LYS A 28 2.79 -6.10 -11.57
N TRP A 29 1.80 -5.84 -10.73
CA TRP A 29 1.08 -4.57 -10.74
C TRP A 29 1.92 -3.45 -10.14
N SER A 30 1.69 -2.22 -10.60
CA SER A 30 2.22 -1.05 -9.93
C SER A 30 1.53 -0.88 -8.56
N VAL A 31 2.18 -0.17 -7.65
CA VAL A 31 1.59 0.13 -6.33
C VAL A 31 0.27 0.90 -6.48
N GLU A 32 0.18 1.80 -7.47
CA GLU A 32 -1.05 2.53 -7.78
C GLU A 32 -2.17 1.59 -8.26
N ALA A 33 -1.85 0.57 -9.06
CA ALA A 33 -2.84 -0.42 -9.48
C ALA A 33 -3.35 -1.25 -8.29
N VAL A 34 -2.46 -1.63 -7.36
CA VAL A 34 -2.86 -2.29 -6.10
C VAL A 34 -3.72 -1.37 -5.25
N MET A 35 -3.36 -0.09 -5.13
CA MET A 35 -4.16 0.91 -4.40
C MET A 35 -5.55 1.07 -5.02
N ASN A 36 -5.64 1.18 -6.35
CA ASN A 36 -6.91 1.27 -7.09
C ASN A 36 -7.74 -0.02 -6.99
N PHE A 37 -7.10 -1.18 -6.90
CA PHE A 37 -7.80 -2.43 -6.65
C PHE A 37 -8.49 -2.41 -5.28
N TYR A 38 -7.74 -2.03 -4.24
CA TYR A 38 -8.27 -1.95 -2.88
C TYR A 38 -9.22 -0.76 -2.66
N SER A 39 -9.18 0.27 -3.51
CA SER A 39 -10.07 1.44 -3.38
C SER A 39 -11.55 1.09 -3.58
N ASN A 40 -11.85 -0.02 -4.27
CA ASN A 40 -13.21 -0.56 -4.37
C ASN A 40 -13.75 -1.05 -3.02
N THR A 41 -12.87 -1.52 -2.12
CA THR A 41 -13.23 -2.00 -0.78
C THR A 41 -13.04 -0.92 0.28
N TYR A 42 -11.99 -0.10 0.13
CA TYR A 42 -11.63 0.99 1.01
C TYR A 42 -11.67 2.31 0.23
N PRO A 43 -12.83 2.98 0.13
CA PRO A 43 -12.97 4.22 -0.65
C PRO A 43 -11.96 5.32 -0.28
N ILE A 44 -11.45 5.30 0.96
CA ILE A 44 -10.41 6.22 1.43
C ILE A 44 -9.12 6.14 0.60
N LEU A 45 -8.84 5.01 -0.04
CA LEU A 45 -7.68 4.83 -0.92
C LEU A 45 -7.77 5.62 -2.22
N THR A 46 -8.98 6.02 -2.65
CA THR A 46 -9.15 6.87 -3.86
C THR A 46 -8.51 8.24 -3.72
N THR A 47 -8.40 8.75 -2.48
CA THR A 47 -7.76 10.04 -2.17
C THR A 47 -6.47 9.88 -1.38
N ALA A 48 -6.07 8.64 -1.07
CA ALA A 48 -4.83 8.35 -0.38
C ALA A 48 -3.62 8.54 -1.29
N LYS A 49 -2.47 8.75 -0.65
CA LYS A 49 -1.16 8.79 -1.31
C LYS A 49 -0.32 7.62 -0.83
N VAL A 50 0.49 7.11 -1.74
CA VAL A 50 1.47 6.05 -1.45
C VAL A 50 2.70 6.70 -0.85
N SER A 51 3.15 6.22 0.31
CA SER A 51 4.42 6.63 0.91
C SER A 51 5.60 6.10 0.11
N ALA A 52 6.80 6.64 0.37
CA ALA A 52 8.02 6.03 -0.13
C ALA A 52 8.13 4.55 0.31
N PRO A 53 8.69 3.65 -0.53
CA PRO A 53 8.92 2.26 -0.17
C PRO A 53 9.86 2.17 1.02
N GLN A 54 9.49 1.39 2.03
CA GLN A 54 10.35 1.08 3.17
C GLN A 54 10.71 -0.39 3.16
N ILE A 55 12.00 -0.72 3.10
CA ILE A 55 12.44 -2.12 3.18
C ILE A 55 12.58 -2.49 4.65
N LYS A 56 11.89 -3.54 5.07
CA LYS A 56 11.99 -4.11 6.43
C LYS A 56 11.84 -5.62 6.35
N ASP A 57 12.73 -6.36 7.01
CA ASP A 57 12.67 -7.82 7.14
C ASP A 57 12.45 -8.52 5.78
N ASP A 58 13.25 -8.18 4.76
CA ASP A 58 13.15 -8.69 3.37
C ASP A 58 11.79 -8.45 2.67
N THR A 59 11.01 -7.49 3.16
CA THR A 59 9.74 -7.06 2.54
C THR A 59 9.76 -5.57 2.22
N ILE A 60 9.05 -5.17 1.18
CA ILE A 60 8.85 -3.77 0.81
C ILE A 60 7.50 -3.31 1.35
N LEU A 61 7.53 -2.42 2.32
CA LEU A 61 6.33 -1.83 2.91
C LEU A 61 5.96 -0.55 2.17
N TYR A 62 4.70 -0.46 1.80
CA TYR A 62 4.07 0.73 1.24
C TYR A 62 2.94 1.16 2.15
N LYS A 63 2.97 2.39 2.64
CA LYS A 63 1.87 2.94 3.45
C LYS A 63 0.95 3.77 2.57
N PHE A 64 -0.34 3.56 2.70
CA PHE A 64 -1.36 4.40 2.10
C PHE A 64 -1.80 5.44 3.14
N GLU A 65 -1.32 6.66 2.95
CA GLU A 65 -1.63 7.80 3.78
C GLU A 65 -2.84 8.52 3.20
N SER A 66 -3.98 8.42 3.88
CA SER A 66 -5.15 9.20 3.54
C SER A 66 -4.97 10.65 3.99
N VAL A 67 -5.46 11.60 3.19
CA VAL A 67 -5.46 13.03 3.56
C VAL A 67 -6.59 13.35 4.54
N MET A 68 -7.20 12.34 5.17
CA MET A 68 -8.31 12.49 6.08
C MET A 68 -7.80 12.95 7.45
N GLY A 69 -7.47 14.24 7.57
CA GLY A 69 -7.20 14.87 8.86
C GLY A 69 -6.14 15.96 8.86
N THR A 70 -6.48 17.13 8.32
CA THR A 70 -6.29 18.34 9.12
C THR A 70 -7.67 18.90 9.41
N LYS A 71 -8.22 18.59 10.59
CA LYS A 71 -9.22 19.48 11.19
C LYS A 71 -8.50 20.81 11.42
N GLY A 72 -8.76 21.76 10.54
CA GLY A 72 -8.59 23.19 10.79
C GLY A 72 -9.99 23.79 10.91
#